data_AF-A0A6A5HWS6-F1
#
_entry.id   AF-A0A6A5HWS6-F1
#
_cell.length_a   1.000
_cell.length_b   1.000
_cell.length_c   1.000
_cell.angle_alpha   90.00
_cell.angle_beta   90.00
_cell.angle_gamma   90.00
#
_symmetry.space_group_name_H-M   'P 1'
#
loop_
_entity.id
_entity.type
_entity.pdbx_description
1 polymer ?
#
loop_
_entity_poly.entity_id
_entity_poly.type
_entity_poly.pdbx_seq_one_letter_code
_entity_poly.pdbx_strand_id
1 'polypeptide(L)'
;MHEVTWDQTLESKLKKMTCDERASSGSDYVVFGFSELMELEIKNKDDIKKPMYHPLQTKIACGKIMCNDEYVCLLGPKNSPVKELDIKRGSPGTGCSGGDGSSGLCMGGGGGSGGDGKAVSSAPMPMALLSLALALIMA
;
A
#
# COMPACT_ATOMS: atom_id res chain seq x y z
N MET A 1 -10.38 4.36 -0.07
CA MET A 1 -9.01 4.62 0.46
C MET A 1 -8.53 3.32 1.02
N HIS A 2 -7.34 2.85 0.64
CA HIS A 2 -6.78 1.63 1.24
C HIS A 2 -6.22 1.92 2.63
N GLU A 3 -6.27 0.90 3.48
CA GLU A 3 -5.47 0.86 4.68
C GLU A 3 -3.98 0.77 4.30
N VAL A 4 -3.13 1.47 5.04
CA VAL A 4 -1.68 1.36 4.91
C VAL A 4 -1.12 0.50 6.03
N THR A 5 -0.29 -0.47 5.68
CA THR A 5 0.39 -1.36 6.63
C THR A 5 1.88 -1.09 6.63
N TRP A 6 2.53 -1.29 7.77
CA TRP A 6 3.99 -1.20 7.85
C TRP A 6 4.66 -2.22 6.92
N ASP A 7 5.62 -1.77 6.10
CA ASP A 7 6.34 -2.63 5.16
C ASP A 7 7.84 -2.66 5.48
N GLN A 8 8.33 -3.85 5.86
CA GLN A 8 9.74 -4.07 6.22
C GLN A 8 10.72 -3.89 5.04
N THR A 9 10.24 -4.03 3.81
CA THR A 9 11.05 -3.82 2.60
C THR A 9 11.30 -2.33 2.41
N LEU A 10 10.25 -1.51 2.55
CA LEU A 10 10.38 -0.05 2.55
C LEU A 10 11.24 0.44 3.71
N GLU A 11 11.11 -0.15 4.89
CA GLU A 11 11.96 0.18 6.05
C GLU A 11 13.44 -0.14 5.77
N SER A 12 13.72 -1.33 5.22
CA SER A 12 15.07 -1.75 4.85
C SER A 12 15.67 -0.86 3.77
N LYS A 13 14.83 -0.35 2.86
CA LYS A 13 15.23 0.61 1.83
C LYS A 13 15.56 1.96 2.45
N LEU A 14 14.73 2.46 3.36
CA LEU A 14 14.96 3.71 4.08
C LEU A 14 16.29 3.72 4.84
N LYS A 15 16.67 2.58 5.47
CA LYS A 15 17.97 2.43 6.14
C LYS A 15 19.18 2.54 5.22
N LYS A 16 19.01 2.30 3.92
CA LYS A 16 20.06 2.33 2.90
C LYS A 16 19.95 3.55 1.99
N MET A 17 18.92 4.37 2.17
CA MET A 17 18.61 5.51 1.31
C MET A 17 19.72 6.56 1.42
N THR A 18 20.23 6.96 0.26
CA THR A 18 21.19 8.05 0.11
C THR A 18 20.48 9.40 0.02
N CYS A 19 21.23 10.50 0.17
CA CYS A 19 20.67 11.85 0.13
C CYS A 19 20.16 12.23 -1.25
N ASP A 20 20.77 11.69 -2.31
CA ASP A 20 20.33 11.89 -3.68
C ASP A 20 19.02 11.15 -3.95
N GLU A 21 18.88 9.93 -3.44
CA GLU A 21 17.65 9.15 -3.52
C GLU A 21 16.49 9.78 -2.74
N ARG A 22 16.77 10.58 -1.71
CA ARG A 22 15.72 11.36 -1.01
C ARG A 22 14.98 12.29 -1.95
N ALA A 23 15.70 12.92 -2.89
CA ALA A 23 15.13 13.94 -3.77
C ALA A 23 14.22 13.34 -4.87
N SER A 24 14.14 12.01 -4.98
CA SER A 24 13.37 11.33 -6.02
C SER A 24 12.49 10.22 -5.47
N SER A 25 11.25 10.15 -5.95
CA SER A 25 10.40 8.98 -5.73
C SER A 25 10.94 7.80 -6.54
N GLY A 26 10.87 6.59 -5.97
CA GLY A 26 11.28 5.40 -6.69
C GLY A 26 10.18 4.91 -7.65
N SER A 27 10.41 3.75 -8.26
CA SER A 27 9.44 3.12 -9.20
C SER A 27 8.12 2.71 -8.54
N ASP A 28 8.15 2.43 -7.24
CA ASP A 28 7.07 1.80 -6.48
C ASP A 28 6.84 2.46 -5.12
N TYR A 29 7.38 3.65 -4.91
CA TYR A 29 7.10 4.43 -3.71
C TYR A 29 7.32 5.93 -3.95
N VAL A 30 6.63 6.75 -3.17
CA VAL A 30 6.94 8.16 -2.99
C VAL A 30 7.74 8.38 -1.71
N VAL A 31 8.67 9.34 -1.73
CA VAL A 31 9.34 9.85 -0.53
C VAL A 31 8.54 11.03 -0.01
N PHE A 32 8.25 11.08 1.30
CA PHE A 32 7.71 12.28 1.93
C PHE A 32 8.50 12.63 3.20
N GLY A 33 8.73 13.92 3.41
CA GLY A 33 9.44 14.45 4.57
C GLY A 33 8.50 14.84 5.70
N PHE A 34 8.95 14.72 6.95
CA PHE A 34 8.14 15.09 8.12
C PHE A 34 7.74 16.58 8.13
N SER A 35 8.56 17.47 7.58
CA SER A 35 8.24 18.89 7.43
C SER A 35 7.01 19.12 6.54
N GLU A 36 6.83 18.27 5.52
CA GLU A 36 5.67 18.30 4.63
C GLU A 36 4.38 17.85 5.36
N LEU A 37 4.49 16.89 6.29
CA LEU A 37 3.39 16.52 7.19
C LEU A 37 2.99 17.65 8.15
N MET A 38 3.96 18.36 8.73
CA MET A 38 3.65 19.48 9.63
C MET A 38 3.01 20.65 8.88
N GLU A 39 3.45 20.95 7.67
CA GLU A 39 2.81 22.01 6.88
C GLU A 39 1.34 21.71 6.56
N LEU A 40 0.96 20.43 6.42
CA LEU A 40 -0.42 20.00 6.21
C LEU A 40 -1.34 20.27 7.40
N GLU A 41 -0.82 20.12 8.61
CA GLU A 41 -1.59 20.34 9.83
C GLU A 41 -1.85 21.84 10.06
N ILE A 42 -0.98 22.70 9.52
CA ILE A 42 -0.99 24.15 9.69
C ILE A 42 -1.74 24.88 8.55
N LYS A 43 -1.63 24.40 7.30
CA LYS A 43 -2.25 25.03 6.12
C LYS A 43 -3.57 24.32 5.76
N ASN A 44 -4.67 24.85 6.29
CA ASN A 44 -6.04 24.75 5.77
C ASN A 44 -6.77 23.39 5.85
N LYS A 45 -7.63 23.25 6.87
CA LYS A 45 -8.69 22.23 6.93
C LYS A 45 -9.68 22.30 5.76
N ASP A 46 -9.80 23.45 5.10
CA ASP A 46 -10.81 23.71 4.05
C ASP A 46 -10.30 23.48 2.62
N ASP A 47 -8.99 23.28 2.41
CA ASP A 47 -8.37 23.17 1.07
C ASP A 47 -7.89 21.76 0.69
N ILE A 48 -8.23 20.73 1.45
CA ILE A 48 -7.95 19.33 1.05
C ILE A 48 -8.98 18.90 -0.03
N LYS A 49 -9.03 19.63 -1.14
CA LYS A 49 -9.81 19.29 -2.34
C LYS A 49 -9.18 18.14 -3.11
N LYS A 50 -7.90 17.84 -2.85
CA LYS A 50 -7.19 16.71 -3.45
C LYS A 50 -6.44 15.94 -2.36
N PRO A 51 -6.58 14.61 -2.31
CA PRO A 51 -5.78 13.80 -1.41
C PRO A 51 -4.32 13.92 -1.82
N MET A 52 -3.44 14.17 -0.85
CA MET A 52 -2.00 14.26 -1.10
C MET A 52 -1.41 12.91 -1.53
N TYR A 53 -1.98 11.83 -1.03
CA TYR A 53 -1.52 10.48 -1.33
C TYR A 53 -2.52 9.74 -2.19
N HIS A 54 -1.98 8.87 -3.03
CA HIS A 54 -2.79 8.04 -3.89
C HIS A 54 -3.72 7.16 -3.04
N PRO A 55 -5.03 7.09 -3.32
CA PRO A 55 -5.95 6.22 -2.58
C PRO A 55 -5.66 4.71 -2.65
N LEU A 56 -4.66 4.34 -3.46
CA LEU A 56 -4.19 2.99 -3.70
C LEU A 56 -2.83 2.72 -3.01
N GLN A 57 -2.32 3.64 -2.18
CA GLN A 57 -1.20 3.34 -1.29
C GLN A 57 -1.65 2.35 -0.23
N THR A 58 -0.82 1.33 0.03
CA THR A 58 -1.15 0.23 0.94
C THR A 58 0.01 -0.11 1.86
N LYS A 59 1.17 0.49 1.63
CA LYS A 59 2.40 0.25 2.37
C LYS A 59 2.99 1.56 2.84
N ILE A 60 3.55 1.54 4.05
CA ILE A 60 4.30 2.66 4.61
C ILE A 60 5.51 2.15 5.39
N ALA A 61 6.61 2.91 5.36
CA ALA A 61 7.66 2.79 6.36
C ALA A 61 8.26 4.16 6.63
N CYS A 62 8.62 4.41 7.88
CA CYS A 62 9.12 5.70 8.33
C CYS A 62 10.42 5.54 9.10
N GLY A 63 11.30 6.52 9.04
CA GLY A 63 12.51 6.50 9.84
C GLY A 63 13.42 7.67 9.57
N LYS A 64 14.47 7.70 10.38
CA LYS A 64 15.56 8.65 10.24
C LYS A 64 16.46 8.20 9.08
N ILE A 65 16.76 9.10 8.16
CA ILE A 65 17.78 8.89 7.14
C ILE A 65 19.10 9.54 7.56
N MET A 66 20.20 9.08 6.98
CA MET A 66 21.55 9.58 7.29
C MET A 66 21.77 11.05 6.85
N CYS A 67 20.83 11.60 6.09
CA CYS A 67 20.91 12.93 5.50
C CYS A 67 20.30 13.96 6.43
N ASN A 68 21.15 14.75 7.09
CA ASN A 68 20.76 15.81 8.02
C ASN A 68 19.84 15.33 9.16
N ASP A 69 19.90 14.05 9.50
CA ASP A 69 19.12 13.48 10.59
C ASP A 69 17.59 13.64 10.45
N GLU A 70 17.11 13.85 9.24
CA GLU A 70 15.70 14.07 8.95
C GLU A 70 14.88 12.79 9.07
N TYR A 71 13.62 12.97 9.45
CA TYR A 71 12.62 11.91 9.47
C TYR A 71 11.84 11.93 8.15
N VAL A 72 11.87 10.81 7.45
CA VAL A 72 11.15 10.63 6.18
C VAL A 72 10.35 9.34 6.23
N CYS A 73 9.45 9.21 5.27
CA CYS A 73 8.66 8.01 5.12
C CYS A 73 8.45 7.71 3.64
N LEU A 74 8.31 6.43 3.33
CA LEU A 74 8.04 5.92 2.00
C LEU A 74 6.61 5.37 1.97
N LEU A 75 5.79 5.76 0.99
CA LEU A 75 4.50 5.09 0.71
C LEU A 75 4.54 4.40 -0.65
N GLY A 76 4.02 3.19 -0.71
CA GLY A 76 3.90 2.42 -1.95
C GLY A 76 2.56 1.70 -2.09
N PRO A 77 2.25 1.16 -3.28
CA PRO A 77 3.17 1.02 -4.43
C PRO A 77 3.14 2.19 -5.43
N LYS A 78 2.32 3.22 -5.22
CA LYS A 78 2.11 4.27 -6.22
C LYS A 78 3.15 5.37 -6.08
N ASN A 79 3.73 5.79 -7.20
CA ASN A 79 4.70 6.88 -7.26
C ASN A 79 4.24 8.07 -8.12
N SER A 80 3.04 7.99 -8.70
CA SER A 80 2.48 9.04 -9.56
C SER A 80 1.61 10.02 -8.77
N PRO A 81 1.52 11.29 -9.21
CA PRO A 81 0.55 12.24 -8.67
C PRO A 81 -0.88 11.70 -8.75
N VAL A 82 -1.72 12.06 -7.78
CA VAL A 82 -3.13 11.65 -7.76
C VAL A 82 -3.89 12.34 -8.88
N LYS A 83 -4.63 11.56 -9.67
CA LYS A 83 -5.56 12.06 -10.69
C LYS A 83 -6.98 11.95 -10.16
N GLU A 84 -7.89 12.77 -10.71
CA GLU A 84 -9.31 12.73 -10.31
C GLU A 84 -9.92 11.33 -10.51
N LEU A 85 -9.49 10.61 -11.56
CA LEU A 85 -9.94 9.25 -11.85
C LEU A 85 -9.50 8.22 -10.79
N ASP A 86 -8.46 8.52 -10.01
CA ASP A 86 -8.00 7.67 -8.92
C ASP A 86 -8.87 7.84 -7.65
N ILE A 87 -9.74 8.86 -7.65
CA ILE A 87 -10.59 9.22 -6.52
C ILE A 87 -12.01 8.74 -6.80
N LYS A 88 -12.44 7.75 -6.01
CA LYS A 88 -13.84 7.33 -5.97
C LYS A 88 -14.56 8.10 -4.87
N ARG A 89 -15.69 8.74 -5.22
CA ARG A 89 -16.56 9.44 -4.27
C ARG A 89 -17.73 8.54 -3.86
N GLY A 90 -18.03 8.54 -2.57
CA GLY A 90 -19.06 7.70 -1.96
C GLY A 90 -18.83 7.57 -0.47
N SER A 91 -19.68 6.80 0.20
CA SER A 91 -19.46 6.46 1.60
C SER A 91 -18.14 5.69 1.76
N PRO A 92 -17.40 5.90 2.86
CA PRO A 92 -16.22 5.09 3.17
C PRO A 92 -16.54 3.59 3.07
N GLY A 93 -15.56 2.79 2.67
CA GLY A 93 -15.69 1.34 2.54
C GLY A 93 -16.49 0.81 1.35
N THR A 94 -17.49 1.53 0.84
CA THR A 94 -18.39 1.00 -0.21
C THR A 94 -17.71 0.75 -1.57
N GLY A 95 -16.52 1.30 -1.76
CA GLY A 95 -15.70 1.09 -2.96
C GLY A 95 -14.70 -0.06 -2.86
N CYS A 96 -14.65 -0.78 -1.73
CA CYS A 96 -13.69 -1.85 -1.49
C CYS A 96 -14.18 -3.18 -2.08
N SER A 97 -13.34 -3.86 -2.87
CA SER A 97 -13.68 -5.17 -3.44
C SER A 97 -13.65 -6.31 -2.42
N GLY A 98 -12.83 -6.19 -1.37
CA GLY A 98 -12.66 -7.19 -0.31
C GLY A 98 -13.37 -6.85 1.00
N GLY A 99 -14.27 -5.86 0.98
CA GLY A 99 -14.86 -5.27 2.19
C GLY A 99 -13.95 -4.21 2.83
N ASP A 100 -14.50 -3.53 3.82
CA ASP A 100 -13.81 -2.54 4.64
C ASP A 100 -13.61 -3.04 6.07
N GLY A 101 -12.51 -2.61 6.68
CA GLY A 101 -12.28 -2.83 8.11
C GLY A 101 -13.19 -1.93 8.95
N SER A 102 -13.11 -2.05 10.28
CA SER A 102 -13.86 -1.19 11.20
C SER A 102 -13.56 0.32 11.06
N SER A 103 -12.53 0.68 10.29
CA SER A 103 -12.13 2.05 9.97
C SER A 103 -12.78 2.63 8.70
N GLY A 104 -13.53 1.83 7.93
CA GLY A 104 -14.02 2.23 6.61
C GLY A 104 -12.94 2.30 5.52
N LEU A 105 -11.72 1.81 5.82
CA LEU A 105 -10.61 1.67 4.87
C LEU A 105 -10.61 0.29 4.23
N CYS A 106 -10.20 0.22 2.96
CA CYS A 106 -10.13 -1.03 2.22
C CYS A 106 -8.96 -1.89 2.72
N MET A 107 -9.26 -3.10 3.18
CA MET A 107 -8.27 -4.09 3.58
C MET A 107 -7.69 -4.79 2.34
N GLY A 108 -6.40 -5.16 2.39
CA GLY A 108 -5.81 -6.08 1.42
C GLY A 108 -5.43 -5.50 0.05
N GLY A 109 -4.96 -4.26 -0.02
CA GLY A 109 -4.43 -3.69 -1.27
C GLY A 109 -3.03 -4.25 -1.62
N GLY A 110 -3.00 -5.50 -2.07
CA GLY A 110 -1.80 -6.17 -2.55
C GLY A 110 -2.10 -6.85 -3.87
N GLY A 111 -2.50 -6.09 -4.89
CA GLY A 111 -2.80 -6.67 -6.20
C GLY A 111 -3.33 -5.64 -7.17
N GLY A 112 -2.43 -5.00 -7.91
CA GLY A 112 -2.84 -4.39 -9.16
C GLY A 112 -3.34 -5.47 -10.10
N SER A 113 -4.60 -5.43 -10.49
CA SER A 113 -5.01 -5.86 -11.82
C SER A 113 -6.33 -5.18 -12.18
N GLY A 114 -6.29 -4.30 -13.18
CA GLY A 114 -7.46 -4.11 -14.01
C GLY A 114 -7.70 -5.44 -14.73
N GLY A 115 -8.88 -5.99 -14.55
CA GLY A 115 -9.25 -7.26 -15.16
C GLY A 115 -10.65 -7.65 -14.75
N ASP A 116 -11.59 -7.45 -15.67
CA ASP A 116 -12.88 -8.11 -15.67
C ASP A 116 -12.72 -9.62 -15.43
N GLY A 117 -13.49 -10.18 -14.49
CA GLY A 117 -13.61 -11.64 -14.39
C GLY A 117 -13.76 -12.19 -12.98
N LYS A 118 -15.03 -12.37 -12.59
CA LYS A 118 -15.58 -13.55 -11.90
C LYS A 118 -14.85 -14.00 -10.63
N ALA A 119 -15.49 -13.71 -9.49
CA ALA A 119 -15.18 -14.27 -8.19
C ALA A 119 -14.96 -15.80 -8.24
N VAL A 120 -13.76 -16.24 -7.92
CA VAL A 120 -13.48 -17.62 -7.53
C VAL A 120 -13.38 -17.65 -6.02
N SER A 121 -14.38 -18.26 -5.41
CA SER A 121 -14.44 -18.56 -3.98
C SER A 121 -13.30 -19.51 -3.61
N SER A 122 -12.35 -19.03 -2.80
CA SER A 122 -11.30 -19.84 -2.19
C SER A 122 -11.80 -20.40 -0.85
N ALA A 123 -12.55 -21.50 -0.91
CA ALA A 123 -12.71 -22.37 0.25
C ALA A 123 -11.43 -23.22 0.44
N PRO A 124 -10.92 -23.40 1.67
CA PRO A 124 -9.76 -24.25 1.92
C PRO A 124 -10.16 -25.72 1.81
N MET A 125 -9.60 -26.44 0.83
CA MET A 125 -9.72 -27.91 0.79
C MET A 125 -8.69 -28.55 1.73
N PRO A 126 -9.07 -29.58 2.52
CA PRO A 126 -8.15 -30.25 3.42
C PRO A 126 -7.16 -31.11 2.63
N MET A 127 -5.87 -30.96 2.94
CA MET A 127 -4.78 -31.83 2.48
C MET A 127 -4.97 -33.26 3.01
N ALA A 128 -5.73 -34.10 2.29
CA ALA A 128 -5.90 -35.50 2.66
C ALA A 128 -5.90 -36.48 1.48
N LEU A 129 -5.42 -36.08 0.28
CA LEU A 129 -5.46 -36.94 -0.90
C LEU A 129 -4.12 -37.21 -1.60
N LEU A 130 -2.97 -36.85 -0.99
CA LEU A 130 -1.65 -37.11 -1.59
C LEU A 130 -0.98 -38.44 -1.18
N SER A 131 -1.63 -39.30 -0.38
CA SER A 131 -1.00 -40.55 0.12
C SER A 131 -1.37 -41.85 -0.59
N LEU A 132 -2.24 -41.84 -1.60
CA LEU A 132 -2.68 -43.09 -2.25
C LEU A 132 -1.96 -43.46 -3.56
N ALA A 133 -1.02 -42.63 -4.04
CA ALA A 133 -0.36 -42.83 -5.34
C ALA A 133 1.02 -43.52 -5.28
N LEU A 134 1.64 -43.69 -4.09
CA LEU A 134 2.97 -44.33 -3.99
C LEU A 134 2.94 -45.84 -3.74
N ALA A 135 1.79 -46.46 -3.50
CA ALA A 135 1.69 -47.89 -3.16
C ALA A 135 1.56 -48.83 -4.38
N LEU A 136 1.52 -48.32 -5.61
CA LEU A 136 1.31 -49.12 -6.83
C LEU A 136 2.57 -49.35 -7.69
N ILE A 137 3.76 -48.94 -7.23
CA ILE A 137 5.02 -49.10 -7.98
C ILE A 137 5.90 -50.26 -7.46
N MET A 138 5.47 -50.99 -6.42
CA MET A 138 6.19 -52.17 -5.93
C MET A 138 5.27 -53.39 -5.78
N ALA A 139 4.75 -53.89 -6.90
CA ALA A 139 4.25 -55.26 -7.04
C ALA A 139 4.66 -55.81 -8.42
#